data_AF-A0A0C2W8P2-F1
#
_entry.id   AF-A0A0C2W8P2-F1
#
_cell.length_a   1.000
_cell.length_b   1.000
_cell.length_c   1.000
_cell.angle_alpha   90.00
_cell.angle_beta   90.00
_cell.angle_gamma   90.00
#
_symmetry.space_group_name_H-M   'P 1'
#
loop_
_entity.id
_entity.type
_entity.pdbx_description
1 polymer ?
#
loop_
_entity_poly.entity_id
_entity_poly.type
_entity_poly.pdbx_seq_one_letter_code
_entity_poly.pdbx_strand_id
1 'polypeptide(L)'
;MPIVGTPGAPLMFTGTNGRALLSFFATLEKCFRAAGIQTGAEKVVLVPDYVQDRLREWVEGLGGYKKGDYEQLKTEIYSRFGNPQNQPRYRREDLFAVIEEQQAKPLKTVEELYLCAVHFEAIANPLLEAGKVTDVEVNRAYFRTLPLD
;
A
#
# COMPACT_ATOMS: atom_id res chain seq x y z
N MET A 1 13.02 0.40 18.58
CA MET A 1 12.10 0.80 17.49
C MET A 1 12.51 2.17 16.97
N PRO A 2 12.45 2.44 15.66
CA PRO A 2 12.85 3.73 15.09
C PRO A 2 11.81 4.83 15.36
N ILE A 3 12.25 6.04 15.65
CA ILE A 3 11.36 7.19 15.93
C ILE A 3 10.65 7.60 14.63
N VAL A 4 9.36 7.90 14.69
CA VAL A 4 8.59 8.37 13.53
C VAL A 4 9.28 9.57 12.88
N GLY A 5 9.43 9.52 11.55
CA GLY A 5 10.12 10.57 10.78
C GLY A 5 11.64 10.37 10.63
N THR A 6 12.22 9.35 11.24
CA THR A 6 13.64 8.98 11.02
C THR A 6 13.81 8.00 9.85
N PRO A 7 14.97 7.97 9.18
CA PRO A 7 15.24 6.98 8.13
C PRO A 7 15.04 5.55 8.65
N GLY A 8 14.21 4.77 7.94
CA GLY A 8 13.87 3.40 8.32
C GLY A 8 12.70 3.25 9.29
N ALA A 9 12.09 4.36 9.73
CA ALA A 9 10.82 4.31 10.47
C ALA A 9 9.63 4.05 9.52
N PRO A 10 8.58 3.35 9.99
CA PRO A 10 7.29 3.33 9.30
C PRO A 10 6.77 4.75 9.16
N LEU A 11 6.17 5.05 8.00
CA LEU A 11 5.42 6.28 7.83
C LEU A 11 4.23 6.30 8.80
N MET A 12 3.97 7.47 9.38
CA MET A 12 2.82 7.65 10.27
C MET A 12 1.52 7.38 9.51
N PHE A 13 0.67 6.52 10.05
CA PHE A 13 -0.64 6.25 9.46
C PHE A 13 -1.63 7.34 9.88
N THR A 14 -2.13 8.09 8.90
CA THR A 14 -3.02 9.25 9.12
C THR A 14 -4.51 8.90 9.00
N GLY A 15 -4.87 7.69 8.56
CA GLY A 15 -6.27 7.31 8.36
C GLY A 15 -6.93 7.87 7.10
N THR A 16 -6.19 8.55 6.22
CA THR A 16 -6.75 9.10 4.97
C THR A 16 -6.93 8.04 3.88
N ASN A 17 -6.11 6.99 3.89
CA ASN A 17 -6.13 5.94 2.87
C ASN A 17 -6.00 4.56 3.51
N GLY A 18 -7.07 3.77 3.51
CA GLY A 18 -7.07 2.40 4.02
C GLY A 18 -6.03 1.50 3.35
N ARG A 19 -5.71 1.69 2.07
CA ARG A 19 -4.68 0.91 1.35
C ARG A 19 -3.29 1.09 1.96
N ALA A 20 -3.01 2.25 2.55
CA ALA A 20 -1.73 2.51 3.21
C ALA A 20 -1.50 1.62 4.43
N LEU A 21 -2.55 1.00 5.01
CA LEU A 21 -2.40 0.05 6.11
C LEU A 21 -1.58 -1.18 5.72
N LEU A 22 -1.59 -1.60 4.45
CA LEU A 22 -0.83 -2.77 4.00
C LEU A 22 0.67 -2.52 4.10
N SER A 23 1.14 -1.41 3.51
CA SER A 23 2.55 -1.01 3.57
C SER A 23 2.96 -0.56 4.98
N PHE A 24 2.04 0.09 5.71
CA PHE A 24 2.23 0.46 7.11
C PHE A 24 2.55 -0.76 7.99
N PHE A 25 1.65 -1.75 8.06
CA PHE A 25 1.85 -2.94 8.90
C PHE A 25 3.05 -3.77 8.43
N ALA A 26 3.26 -3.90 7.11
CA ALA A 26 4.44 -4.59 6.59
C ALA A 26 5.76 -3.94 7.04
N THR A 27 5.81 -2.60 7.06
CA THR A 27 7.01 -1.86 7.50
C THR A 27 7.16 -1.92 9.02
N LEU A 28 6.05 -1.74 9.75
CA LEU A 28 6.02 -1.82 11.20
C LEU A 28 6.48 -3.20 11.72
N GLU A 29 6.05 -4.28 11.07
CA GLU A 29 6.47 -5.64 11.41
C GLU A 29 7.94 -5.91 11.12
N LYS A 30 8.50 -5.32 10.05
CA LYS A 30 9.95 -5.35 9.82
C LYS A 30 10.70 -4.65 10.95
N CYS A 31 10.20 -3.50 11.41
CA CYS A 31 10.79 -2.79 12.54
C CYS A 31 10.71 -3.60 13.85
N PHE A 32 9.57 -4.27 14.10
CA PHE A 32 9.44 -5.18 15.24
C PHE A 32 10.50 -6.28 15.21
N ARG A 33 10.67 -6.95 14.06
CA ARG A 33 11.68 -8.00 13.89
C ARG A 33 13.10 -7.47 14.10
N ALA A 34 13.42 -6.32 13.51
CA ALA A 34 14.74 -5.69 13.65
C ALA A 34 15.04 -5.26 15.09
N ALA A 35 14.01 -4.88 15.85
CA ALA A 35 14.14 -4.50 17.25
C ALA A 35 14.00 -5.67 18.24
N GLY A 36 13.84 -6.92 17.75
CA GLY A 36 13.70 -8.10 18.60
C GLY A 36 12.35 -8.23 19.31
N ILE A 37 11.33 -7.48 18.89
CA ILE A 37 9.98 -7.51 19.48
C ILE A 37 9.20 -8.69 18.90
N GLN A 38 8.85 -9.64 19.76
CA GLN A 38 8.24 -10.90 19.33
C GLN A 38 6.82 -11.08 19.84
N THR A 39 6.51 -10.59 21.04
CA THR A 39 5.20 -10.84 21.66
C THR A 39 4.10 -9.95 21.09
N GLY A 40 2.88 -10.46 21.02
CA GLY A 40 1.72 -9.68 20.59
C GLY A 40 1.47 -8.46 21.48
N ALA A 41 1.60 -8.64 22.79
CA ALA A 41 1.40 -7.58 23.78
C ALA A 41 2.38 -6.41 23.60
N GLU A 42 3.67 -6.67 23.38
CA GLU A 42 4.67 -5.62 23.11
C GLU A 42 4.35 -4.88 21.81
N LYS A 43 3.98 -5.61 20.74
CA LYS A 43 3.64 -5.00 19.45
C LYS A 43 2.45 -4.07 19.56
N VAL A 44 1.41 -4.52 20.27
CA VAL A 44 0.16 -3.77 20.48
C VAL A 44 0.42 -2.41 21.11
N VAL A 45 1.24 -2.33 22.16
CA VAL A 45 1.55 -1.09 22.87
C VAL A 45 2.30 -0.08 21.98
N LEU A 46 3.00 -0.56 20.95
CA LEU A 46 3.78 0.28 20.05
C LEU A 46 2.97 0.80 18.86
N VAL A 47 1.86 0.15 18.47
CA VAL A 47 1.04 0.59 17.34
C VAL A 47 0.59 2.06 17.46
N PRO A 48 0.12 2.56 18.62
CA PRO A 48 -0.35 3.94 18.77
C PRO A 48 0.73 5.03 18.56
N ASP A 49 2.02 4.66 18.63
CA ASP A 49 3.13 5.59 18.36
C ASP A 49 3.35 5.85 16.87
N TYR A 50 2.84 4.98 16.01
CA TYR A 50 2.99 5.08 14.56
C TYR A 50 1.70 5.50 13.84
N VAL A 51 0.64 5.83 14.59
CA VAL A 51 -0.59 6.41 14.04
C VAL A 51 -0.69 7.88 14.43
N GLN A 52 -1.45 8.65 13.65
CA GLN A 52 -1.71 10.05 13.97
C GLN A 52 -2.50 10.18 15.29
N ASP A 53 -2.23 11.23 16.07
CA ASP A 53 -2.81 11.45 17.41
C ASP A 53 -4.33 11.27 17.47
N ARG A 54 -5.06 11.76 16.46
CA ARG A 54 -6.53 11.61 16.37
C ARG A 54 -7.02 10.16 16.28
N LEU A 55 -6.15 9.23 15.87
CA LEU A 55 -6.43 7.79 15.78
C LEU A 55 -5.93 7.03 17.00
N ARG A 56 -5.04 7.63 17.82
CA ARG A 56 -4.43 6.99 18.98
C ARG A 56 -5.48 6.48 19.96
N GLU A 57 -6.36 7.37 20.43
CA GLU A 57 -7.44 7.03 21.37
C GLU A 57 -8.37 5.94 20.80
N TRP A 58 -8.64 6.01 19.50
CA TRP A 58 -9.46 5.01 18.83
C TRP A 58 -8.77 3.64 18.82
N VAL A 59 -7.48 3.58 18.48
CA VAL A 59 -6.68 2.34 18.49
C VAL A 59 -6.58 1.75 19.89
N GLU A 60 -6.32 2.58 20.90
CA GLU A 60 -6.25 2.15 22.31
C GLU A 60 -7.61 1.65 22.84
N GLY A 61 -8.71 2.14 22.26
CA GLY A 61 -10.07 1.69 22.56
C GLY A 61 -10.42 0.29 22.05
N LEU A 62 -9.66 -0.24 21.09
CA LEU A 62 -9.95 -1.50 20.39
C LEU A 62 -9.79 -2.74 21.28
N GLY A 63 -10.54 -3.79 20.94
CA GLY A 63 -10.56 -5.04 21.71
C GLY A 63 -9.21 -5.75 21.69
N GLY A 64 -8.56 -5.80 20.52
CA GLY A 64 -7.23 -6.35 20.36
C GLY A 64 -6.18 -5.59 21.16
N TYR A 65 -6.30 -4.27 21.27
CA TYR A 65 -5.38 -3.46 22.08
C TYR A 65 -5.48 -3.84 23.56
N LYS A 66 -6.70 -3.85 24.10
CA LYS A 66 -6.97 -4.16 25.52
C LYS A 66 -6.57 -5.57 25.91
N LYS A 67 -6.60 -6.52 24.97
CA LYS A 67 -6.25 -7.92 25.20
C LYS A 67 -4.79 -8.25 24.92
N GLY A 68 -4.00 -7.29 24.40
CA GLY A 68 -2.63 -7.56 23.95
C GLY A 68 -2.55 -8.48 22.73
N ASP A 69 -3.64 -8.56 21.94
CA ASP A 69 -3.74 -9.37 20.73
C ASP A 69 -3.50 -8.50 19.49
N TYR A 70 -2.30 -8.61 18.94
CA TYR A 70 -1.86 -7.86 17.77
C TYR A 70 -2.64 -8.22 16.49
N GLU A 71 -2.97 -9.50 16.29
CA GLU A 71 -3.67 -9.93 15.08
C GLU A 71 -5.14 -9.50 15.13
N GLN A 72 -5.77 -9.58 16.31
CA GLN A 72 -7.10 -9.01 16.52
C GLN A 72 -7.08 -7.50 16.28
N LEU A 73 -6.10 -6.77 16.84
CA LEU A 73 -5.97 -5.34 16.65
C LEU A 73 -5.84 -4.95 15.17
N LYS A 74 -4.97 -5.66 14.44
CA LYS A 74 -4.75 -5.45 13.01
C LYS A 74 -6.03 -5.71 12.20
N THR A 75 -6.78 -6.76 12.55
CA THR A 75 -8.05 -7.11 11.90
C THR A 75 -9.13 -6.05 12.17
N GLU A 76 -9.25 -5.57 13.41
CA GLU A 76 -10.16 -4.49 13.78
C GLU A 76 -9.83 -3.19 13.03
N ILE A 77 -8.54 -2.87 12.92
CA ILE A 77 -8.08 -1.70 12.15
C ILE A 77 -8.42 -1.86 10.66
N TYR A 78 -8.08 -2.99 10.04
CA TYR A 78 -8.44 -3.25 8.65
C TYR A 78 -9.95 -3.15 8.41
N SER A 79 -10.76 -3.72 9.31
CA SER A 79 -12.22 -3.72 9.19
C SER A 79 -12.79 -2.31 9.16
N ARG A 80 -12.26 -1.40 9.98
CA ARG A 80 -12.70 0.01 10.00
C ARG A 80 -12.40 0.75 8.69
N PHE A 81 -11.31 0.42 8.02
CA PHE A 81 -10.89 1.06 6.77
C PHE A 81 -11.32 0.28 5.51
N GLY A 82 -12.35 -0.57 5.63
CA GLY A 82 -12.95 -1.29 4.50
C GLY A 82 -12.08 -2.42 3.97
N ASN A 83 -11.36 -3.11 4.87
CA ASN A 83 -10.43 -4.20 4.65
C ASN A 83 -9.58 -4.03 3.37
N PRO A 84 -8.44 -3.32 3.44
CA PRO A 84 -7.63 -3.03 2.27
C PRO A 84 -7.10 -4.27 1.55
N GLN A 85 -7.08 -5.44 2.20
CA GLN A 85 -6.76 -6.71 1.52
C GLN A 85 -7.84 -7.11 0.50
N ASN A 86 -9.09 -6.77 0.77
CA ASN A 86 -10.23 -6.99 -0.12
C ASN A 86 -10.42 -5.84 -1.11
N GLN A 87 -9.66 -4.75 -0.96
CA GLN A 87 -9.72 -3.66 -1.92
C GLN A 87 -8.87 -4.01 -3.14
N PRO A 88 -9.40 -3.77 -4.35
CA PRO A 88 -8.66 -3.97 -5.57
C PRO A 88 -7.37 -3.14 -5.52
N ARG A 89 -6.21 -3.79 -5.71
CA ARG A 89 -4.89 -3.16 -5.61
C ARG A 89 -4.76 -1.95 -6.54
N TYR A 90 -5.29 -2.09 -7.75
CA TYR A 90 -5.36 -1.04 -8.76
C TYR A 90 -6.80 -0.77 -9.18
N ARG A 91 -7.07 0.44 -9.63
CA ARG A 91 -8.31 0.86 -10.29
C ARG A 91 -8.07 1.07 -11.77
N ARG A 92 -9.14 1.13 -12.56
CA ARG A 92 -9.06 1.47 -13.98
C ARG A 92 -8.37 2.83 -14.18
N GLU A 93 -8.66 3.79 -13.30
CA GLU A 93 -8.03 5.12 -13.30
C GLU A 93 -6.49 5.04 -13.14
N ASP A 94 -5.98 4.10 -12.34
CA ASP A 94 -4.53 3.94 -12.14
C ASP A 94 -3.84 3.50 -13.45
N LEU A 95 -4.53 2.76 -14.32
CA LEU A 95 -4.03 2.39 -15.64
C LEU A 95 -3.91 3.61 -16.56
N PHE A 96 -4.89 4.52 -16.53
CA PHE A 96 -4.86 5.75 -17.32
C PHE A 96 -3.80 6.74 -16.84
N ALA A 97 -3.62 6.85 -15.52
CA ALA A 97 -2.59 7.71 -14.93
C ALA A 97 -1.17 7.33 -15.40
N VAL A 98 -0.89 6.02 -15.55
CA VAL A 98 0.39 5.57 -16.11
C VAL A 98 0.54 5.96 -17.57
N ILE A 99 -0.52 5.89 -18.37
CA ILE A 99 -0.47 6.33 -19.77
C ILE A 99 -0.17 7.83 -19.84
N GLU A 100 -0.86 8.65 -19.05
CA GLU A 100 -0.65 10.10 -19.02
C GLU A 100 0.76 10.47 -18.53
N GLU A 101 1.27 9.80 -17.50
CA GLU A 101 2.63 10.05 -17.00
C GLU A 101 3.70 9.73 -18.06
N GLN A 102 3.52 8.63 -18.80
CA GLN A 102 4.46 8.21 -19.84
C GLN A 102 4.35 9.07 -21.09
N GLN A 103 3.16 9.53 -21.46
CA GLN A 103 3.01 10.52 -22.54
C GLN A 103 3.66 11.86 -22.19
N ALA A 104 3.67 12.24 -20.92
CA ALA A 104 4.32 13.47 -20.46
C ALA A 104 5.86 13.38 -20.41
N LYS A 105 6.44 12.16 -20.38
CA LYS A 105 7.88 11.92 -20.26
C LYS A 105 8.39 11.15 -21.48
N PRO A 106 9.11 11.79 -22.43
CA PRO A 106 9.66 11.07 -23.57
C PRO A 106 10.65 10.00 -23.07
N LEU A 107 10.34 8.74 -23.37
CA LEU A 107 11.23 7.59 -23.15
C LEU A 107 12.41 7.71 -24.12
N LYS A 108 13.64 7.80 -23.60
CA LYS A 108 14.84 8.06 -24.41
C LYS A 108 15.72 6.82 -24.57
N THR A 109 15.52 5.81 -23.72
CA THR A 109 16.35 4.60 -23.66
C THR A 109 15.53 3.33 -23.67
N VAL A 110 16.16 2.23 -24.09
CA VAL A 110 15.57 0.89 -24.07
C VAL A 110 15.27 0.44 -22.64
N GLU A 111 16.11 0.81 -21.67
CA GLU A 111 15.89 0.48 -20.25
C GLU A 111 14.65 1.19 -19.68
N GLU A 112 14.44 2.47 -20.02
CA GLU A 112 13.23 3.20 -19.62
C GLU A 112 11.96 2.58 -20.22
N LEU A 113 12.03 2.11 -21.47
CA LEU A 113 10.92 1.41 -22.13
C LEU A 113 10.61 0.07 -21.44
N TYR A 114 11.65 -0.69 -21.07
CA TYR A 114 11.47 -1.94 -20.32
C TYR A 114 10.86 -1.69 -18.94
N LEU A 115 11.37 -0.71 -18.19
CA LEU A 115 10.82 -0.35 -16.87
C LEU A 115 9.37 0.14 -16.98
N CYS A 116 9.04 0.89 -18.04
CA CYS A 116 7.68 1.30 -18.34
C CYS A 116 6.76 0.09 -18.59
N ALA A 117 7.20 -0.88 -19.41
CA ALA A 117 6.44 -2.10 -19.67
C ALA A 117 6.19 -2.90 -18.38
N VAL A 118 7.23 -3.10 -17.56
CA VAL A 118 7.12 -3.78 -16.26
C VAL A 118 6.15 -3.05 -15.32
N HIS A 119 6.22 -1.71 -15.26
CA HIS A 119 5.33 -0.92 -14.42
C HIS A 119 3.87 -0.98 -14.90
N PHE A 120 3.65 -0.93 -16.21
CA PHE A 120 2.33 -1.07 -16.82
C PHE A 120 1.74 -2.46 -16.54
N GLU A 121 2.49 -3.53 -16.76
CA GLU A 121 2.07 -4.91 -16.48
C GLU A 121 1.73 -5.11 -14.99
N ALA A 122 2.51 -4.52 -14.09
CA ALA A 122 2.25 -4.60 -12.64
C ALA A 122 0.87 -4.05 -12.25
N ILE A 123 0.31 -3.11 -13.03
CA ILE A 123 -1.00 -2.49 -12.81
C ILE A 123 -2.08 -3.20 -13.63
N ALA A 124 -1.79 -3.55 -14.88
CA ALA A 124 -2.71 -4.18 -15.79
C ALA A 124 -3.07 -5.63 -15.38
N ASN A 125 -2.10 -6.43 -14.93
CA ASN A 125 -2.32 -7.83 -14.59
C ASN A 125 -3.35 -8.01 -13.46
N PRO A 126 -3.25 -7.29 -12.32
CA PRO A 126 -4.27 -7.40 -11.28
C PRO A 126 -5.65 -6.87 -11.69
N LEU A 127 -5.73 -5.96 -12.68
CA LEU A 127 -7.00 -5.49 -13.23
C LEU A 127 -7.64 -6.53 -14.17
N LEU A 128 -6.84 -7.22 -14.98
CA LEU A 128 -7.28 -8.32 -15.85
C LEU A 128 -7.79 -9.50 -15.02
N GLU A 129 -7.01 -9.94 -14.02
CA GLU A 129 -7.38 -11.04 -13.12
C GLU A 129 -8.68 -10.74 -12.36
N ALA A 130 -8.89 -9.47 -11.98
CA ALA A 130 -10.11 -9.02 -11.32
C ALA A 130 -11.29 -8.79 -12.28
N GLY A 131 -11.13 -9.04 -13.60
CA GLY A 131 -12.16 -8.83 -14.62
C GLY A 131 -12.56 -7.36 -14.80
N LYS A 132 -11.71 -6.43 -14.37
CA LYS A 132 -11.99 -4.98 -14.40
C LYS A 132 -11.62 -4.32 -15.71
N VAL A 133 -10.79 -4.96 -16.50
CA VAL A 133 -10.40 -4.57 -17.85
C VAL A 133 -10.36 -5.83 -18.70
N THR A 134 -10.56 -5.68 -19.99
CA THR A 134 -10.41 -6.76 -20.97
C THR A 134 -9.02 -6.74 -21.59
N ASP A 135 -8.61 -7.87 -22.14
CA ASP A 135 -7.33 -8.00 -22.86
C ASP A 135 -7.20 -6.96 -23.99
N VAL A 136 -8.31 -6.70 -24.70
CA VAL A 136 -8.40 -5.67 -25.75
C VAL A 136 -8.12 -4.27 -25.21
N GLU A 137 -8.65 -3.94 -24.03
CA GLU A 137 -8.44 -2.62 -23.41
C GLU A 137 -7.01 -2.45 -22.90
N VAL A 138 -6.42 -3.50 -22.35
CA VAL A 138 -5.02 -3.49 -21.89
C VAL A 138 -4.07 -3.35 -23.07
N ASN A 139 -4.27 -4.12 -24.14
CA ASN A 139 -3.47 -3.98 -25.36
C ASN A 139 -3.57 -2.57 -25.94
N ARG A 140 -4.78 -2.02 -26.03
CA ARG A 140 -4.99 -0.65 -26.52
C ARG A 140 -4.34 0.40 -25.63
N ALA A 141 -4.36 0.20 -24.31
CA ALA A 141 -3.71 1.06 -23.34
C ALA A 141 -2.18 1.00 -23.46
N TYR A 142 -1.61 -0.19 -23.65
CA TYR A 142 -0.18 -0.39 -23.84
C TYR A 142 0.35 0.33 -25.09
N PHE A 143 -0.35 0.26 -26.23
CA PHE A 143 0.05 1.00 -27.42
C PHE A 143 0.06 2.53 -27.23
N ARG A 144 -0.68 3.05 -26.25
CA ARG A 144 -0.69 4.49 -25.94
C ARG A 144 0.47 4.93 -25.03
N THR A 145 1.16 3.99 -24.38
CA THR A 145 2.37 4.29 -23.58
C THR A 145 3.63 4.34 -24.44
N LEU A 146 3.58 3.76 -25.64
CA LEU A 146 4.69 3.80 -26.58
C LEU A 146 4.81 5.21 -27.20
N PRO A 147 6.04 5.74 -27.35
CA PRO A 147 6.25 6.94 -28.14
C PRO A 147 5.90 6.60 -29.60
N LEU A 148 4.86 7.24 -30.11
CA LEU A 148 4.55 7.24 -31.54
C LEU A 148 5.27 8.45 -32.15
N ASP A 149 6.19 8.19 -33.07
CA ASP A 149 6.85 9.22 -33.90
C ASP A 149 5.84 10.05 -34.71
#